data_AF-A0A1Y1LFA5-F1
#
_entry.id   AF-A0A1Y1LFA5-F1
#
_cell.length_a   1.000
_cell.length_b   1.000
_cell.length_c   1.000
_cell.angle_alpha   90.00
_cell.angle_beta   90.00
_cell.angle_gamma   90.00
#
_symmetry.space_group_name_H-M   'P 1'
#
loop_
_entity.id
_entity.type
_entity.pdbx_description
1 polymer ?
#
loop_
_entity_poly.entity_id
_entity_poly.type
_entity_poly.pdbx_seq_one_letter_code
_entity_poly.pdbx_strand_id
1 'polypeptide(L)'
;MADLRSLSRDFLTEFIEMYRENPCLWQIKSKDYSNKQKKNAAYAKLVKKLEEVEKNATKESAVKKINSLRTCFRKEYRKVLASERSGVGTDELYIPTLWYYELLTFLLEQEEPKPSRSTISDDEGDDVQEVSK
;
A
#
# COMPACT_ATOMS: atom_id res chain seq x y z
N MET A 1 -8.10 5.40 20.70
CA MET A 1 -7.20 4.60 19.84
C MET A 1 -7.89 3.27 19.58
N ALA A 2 -7.92 2.78 18.33
CA ALA A 2 -8.37 1.42 18.10
C ALA A 2 -7.31 0.48 18.69
N ASP A 3 -7.69 -0.38 19.63
CA ASP A 3 -6.75 -1.35 20.17
C ASP A 3 -6.53 -2.45 19.12
N LEU A 4 -5.32 -2.48 18.55
CA LEU A 4 -4.90 -3.49 17.58
C LEU A 4 -4.41 -4.76 18.30
N ARG A 5 -4.08 -4.67 19.59
CA ARG A 5 -3.52 -5.77 20.37
C ARG A 5 -4.58 -6.72 20.91
N SER A 6 -5.83 -6.26 21.00
CA SER A 6 -6.98 -7.06 21.44
C SER A 6 -7.60 -7.91 20.32
N LEU A 7 -7.18 -7.70 19.06
CA LEU A 7 -7.67 -8.48 17.92
C LEU A 7 -6.85 -9.77 17.76
N SER A 8 -7.52 -10.85 17.36
CA SER A 8 -6.81 -12.09 17.03
C SER A 8 -5.89 -11.87 15.82
N ARG A 9 -4.82 -12.67 15.72
CA ARG A 9 -3.89 -12.59 14.59
C ARG A 9 -4.62 -12.89 13.28
N ASP A 10 -5.43 -13.93 13.24
CA ASP A 10 -6.19 -14.32 12.05
C ASP A 10 -7.13 -13.21 11.59
N PHE A 11 -7.88 -12.61 12.53
CA PHE A 11 -8.75 -11.49 12.22
C PHE A 11 -7.98 -10.31 11.63
N LEU A 12 -6.85 -9.95 12.25
CA LEU A 12 -6.05 -8.82 11.78
C LEU A 12 -5.41 -9.10 10.42
N THR A 13 -4.96 -10.33 10.18
CA THR A 13 -4.44 -10.78 8.89
C THR A 13 -5.50 -10.62 7.80
N GLU A 14 -6.69 -11.21 7.98
CA GLU A 14 -7.80 -11.08 7.03
C GLU A 14 -8.19 -9.61 6.80
N PHE A 15 -8.23 -8.79 7.86
CA PHE A 15 -8.54 -7.37 7.74
C PHE A 15 -7.49 -6.63 6.89
N ILE A 16 -6.20 -6.94 7.06
CA ILE A 16 -5.11 -6.36 6.28
C ILE A 16 -5.17 -6.84 4.82
N GLU A 17 -5.47 -8.11 4.57
CA GLU A 17 -5.62 -8.66 3.23
C GLU A 17 -6.79 -7.99 2.49
N MET A 18 -7.96 -7.90 3.12
CA MET A 18 -9.09 -7.15 2.56
C MET A 18 -8.70 -5.69 2.28
N TYR A 19 -7.91 -5.05 3.14
CA TYR A 19 -7.43 -3.70 2.89
C TYR A 19 -6.50 -3.65 1.67
N ARG A 20 -5.56 -4.60 1.53
CA ARG A 20 -4.64 -4.74 0.38
C ARG A 20 -5.40 -4.93 -0.93
N GLU A 21 -6.41 -5.78 -0.95
CA GLU A 21 -7.25 -6.07 -2.13
C GLU A 21 -8.09 -4.89 -2.62
N ASN A 22 -8.18 -3.81 -1.86
CA ASN A 22 -8.94 -2.61 -2.23
C ASN A 22 -8.01 -1.41 -2.49
N PRO A 23 -7.32 -1.33 -3.65
CA PRO A 23 -6.45 -0.22 -4.04
C PRO A 23 -7.08 1.17 -3.94
N CYS A 24 -8.41 1.27 -4.09
CA CYS A 24 -9.15 2.52 -3.90
C CYS A 24 -8.96 3.15 -2.50
N LEU A 25 -8.52 2.37 -1.50
CA LEU A 25 -8.27 2.82 -0.14
C LEU A 25 -6.81 3.23 0.14
N TRP A 26 -5.84 2.78 -0.67
CA TRP A 26 -4.42 2.93 -0.33
C TRP A 26 -3.52 3.36 -1.48
N GLN A 27 -3.88 3.08 -2.73
CA GLN A 27 -3.04 3.31 -3.90
C GLN A 27 -3.34 4.66 -4.54
N ILE A 28 -2.66 5.72 -4.08
CA ILE A 28 -2.94 7.11 -4.50
C ILE A 28 -2.82 7.31 -6.03
N LYS A 29 -1.87 6.60 -6.66
CA LYS A 29 -1.63 6.65 -8.12
C LYS A 29 -2.72 5.95 -8.95
N SER A 30 -3.66 5.24 -8.31
CA SER A 30 -4.76 4.55 -9.01
C SER A 30 -5.91 5.50 -9.31
N LYS A 31 -6.50 5.37 -10.50
CA LYS A 31 -7.75 6.07 -10.85
C LYS A 31 -8.89 5.76 -9.86
N ASP A 32 -8.81 4.61 -9.20
CA ASP A 32 -9.83 4.17 -8.24
C ASP A 32 -9.73 4.90 -6.90
N TYR A 33 -8.60 5.55 -6.58
CA TYR A 33 -8.40 6.26 -5.33
C TYR A 33 -9.28 7.52 -5.19
N SER A 34 -9.66 8.13 -6.30
CA SER A 34 -10.62 9.24 -6.34
C SER A 34 -12.07 8.77 -6.48
N ASN A 35 -12.31 7.48 -6.76
CA ASN A 35 -13.66 6.95 -6.95
C ASN A 35 -14.38 6.74 -5.60
N LYS A 36 -15.26 7.68 -5.26
CA LYS A 36 -16.05 7.66 -4.01
C LYS A 36 -16.91 6.41 -3.86
N GLN A 37 -17.49 5.91 -4.95
CA GLN A 37 -18.34 4.72 -4.93
C GLN A 37 -17.54 3.47 -4.60
N LYS A 38 -16.39 3.27 -5.26
CA LYS A 38 -15.47 2.16 -4.94
C LYS A 38 -14.98 2.23 -3.50
N LYS A 39 -14.61 3.42 -3.02
CA LYS A 39 -14.19 3.60 -1.60
C LYS A 39 -15.30 3.25 -0.63
N ASN A 40 -16.53 3.71 -0.87
CA ASN A 40 -17.65 3.40 0.00
C ASN A 40 -17.94 1.89 0.03
N ALA A 41 -17.88 1.22 -1.13
CA ALA A 41 -18.04 -0.24 -1.21
C ALA A 41 -16.92 -0.98 -0.47
N ALA A 42 -15.66 -0.56 -0.64
CA ALA A 42 -14.52 -1.14 0.06
C ALA A 42 -14.62 -0.94 1.58
N TYR A 43 -14.98 0.26 2.04
CA TYR A 43 -15.23 0.52 3.45
C TYR A 43 -16.38 -0.31 4.00
N ALA A 44 -17.47 -0.51 3.25
CA ALA A 44 -18.57 -1.36 3.68
C ALA A 44 -18.12 -2.81 3.92
N LYS A 45 -17.26 -3.35 3.05
CA LYS A 45 -16.65 -4.68 3.27
C LYS A 45 -15.83 -4.74 4.56
N LEU A 46 -14.97 -3.73 4.79
CA LEU A 46 -14.14 -3.66 6.00
C LEU A 46 -14.96 -3.47 7.28
N VAL A 47 -16.06 -2.71 7.22
CA VAL A 47 -16.99 -2.56 8.33
C VAL A 47 -17.65 -3.89 8.66
N LYS A 48 -18.14 -4.62 7.66
CA LYS A 48 -18.73 -5.94 7.86
C LYS A 48 -17.76 -6.91 8.54
N LYS A 49 -16.48 -6.87 8.18
CA LYS A 49 -15.45 -7.63 8.90
C LYS A 49 -15.30 -7.16 10.34
N LEU A 50 -15.24 -5.85 10.58
CA LEU A 50 -15.16 -5.30 11.94
C LEU A 50 -16.38 -5.61 12.82
N GLU A 51 -17.57 -5.78 12.25
CA GLU A 51 -18.77 -6.15 13.00
C GLU A 51 -18.66 -7.53 13.67
N GLU A 52 -17.77 -8.42 13.19
CA GLU A 52 -17.49 -9.72 13.81
C GLU A 52 -16.87 -9.58 15.21
N VAL A 53 -16.18 -8.46 15.47
CA VAL A 53 -15.46 -8.20 16.74
C VAL A 53 -15.98 -6.97 17.48
N GLU A 54 -16.52 -5.98 16.76
CA GLU A 54 -17.04 -4.71 17.26
C GLU A 54 -18.48 -4.53 16.74
N LYS A 55 -19.50 -4.91 17.52
CA LYS A 55 -20.92 -4.88 17.10
C LYS A 55 -21.44 -3.51 16.60
N ASN A 56 -20.79 -2.41 17.01
CA ASN A 56 -21.13 -1.05 16.60
C ASN A 56 -20.08 -0.48 15.62
N ALA A 57 -19.43 -1.32 14.84
CA ALA A 57 -18.45 -0.89 13.86
C ALA A 57 -19.12 0.02 12.82
N THR A 58 -18.50 1.16 12.56
CA THR A 58 -18.92 2.08 11.50
C THR A 58 -17.79 2.28 10.52
N LYS A 59 -18.08 2.95 9.40
CA LYS A 59 -17.05 3.40 8.46
C LYS A 59 -15.92 4.16 9.17
N GLU A 60 -16.24 4.94 10.20
CA GLU A 60 -15.24 5.65 10.99
C GLU A 60 -14.37 4.72 11.82
N SER A 61 -14.93 3.63 12.36
CA SER A 61 -14.14 2.57 13.02
C SER A 61 -13.15 1.93 12.04
N ALA A 62 -13.59 1.61 10.81
CA ALA A 62 -12.73 1.08 9.75
C ALA A 62 -11.59 2.07 9.38
N VAL A 63 -11.94 3.34 9.17
CA VAL A 63 -10.95 4.39 8.88
C VAL A 63 -9.95 4.55 10.04
N LYS A 64 -10.42 4.57 11.29
CA LYS A 64 -9.56 4.64 12.48
C LYS A 64 -8.61 3.44 12.55
N LYS A 65 -9.11 2.22 12.29
CA LYS A 65 -8.31 0.99 12.29
C LYS A 65 -7.21 1.03 11.22
N ILE A 66 -7.56 1.40 9.99
CA ILE A 66 -6.60 1.59 8.89
C ILE A 66 -5.54 2.64 9.25
N ASN A 67 -5.96 3.78 9.81
CA ASN A 67 -5.02 4.83 10.19
C ASN A 67 -4.08 4.39 11.31
N SER A 68 -4.55 3.61 12.28
CA SER A 68 -3.71 3.00 13.31
C SER A 68 -2.68 2.05 12.70
N LEU A 69 -3.08 1.16 11.79
CA LEU A 69 -2.17 0.25 11.06
C LEU A 69 -1.08 1.03 10.31
N ARG A 70 -1.46 2.03 9.52
CA ARG A 70 -0.52 2.88 8.76
C ARG A 70 0.44 3.63 9.69
N THR A 71 -0.03 4.09 10.84
CA THR A 71 0.80 4.80 11.82
C THR A 71 1.83 3.86 12.46
N CYS A 72 1.42 2.67 12.88
CA CYS A 72 2.32 1.65 13.41
C CYS A 72 3.37 1.24 12.38
N PHE A 73 2.94 0.92 11.16
CA PHE A 73 3.83 0.56 10.06
C PHE A 73 4.85 1.65 9.75
N ARG A 74 4.42 2.91 9.59
CA ARG A 74 5.34 4.03 9.30
C ARG A 74 6.35 4.30 10.41
N LYS A 75 6.02 4.02 11.67
CA LYS A 75 6.98 4.14 12.77
C LYS A 75 8.02 3.03 12.68
N GLU A 76 7.59 1.81 12.40
CA GLU A 76 8.48 0.66 12.26
C GLU A 76 9.39 0.79 11.04
N TYR A 77 8.82 1.14 9.88
CA TYR A 77 9.56 1.36 8.63
C TYR A 77 10.64 2.45 8.76
N ARG A 78 10.37 3.52 9.52
CA ARG A 78 11.38 4.56 9.78
C ARG A 78 12.59 4.05 10.55
N LYS A 79 12.45 3.04 11.41
CA LYS A 79 13.58 2.43 12.12
C LYS A 79 14.42 1.59 11.17
N VAL A 80 13.78 0.85 10.27
CA VAL A 80 14.44 0.08 9.21
C VAL A 80 15.30 1.03 8.37
N LEU A 81 14.69 2.07 7.80
CA LEU A 81 15.38 3.08 6.98
C LEU A 81 16.52 3.80 7.72
N ALA A 82 16.34 4.05 9.02
CA ALA A 82 17.39 4.68 9.84
C ALA A 82 18.60 3.75 9.99
N SER A 83 18.38 2.45 10.19
CA SER A 83 19.48 1.47 10.30
C SER A 83 20.26 1.33 8.99
N GLU A 84 19.57 1.36 7.84
CA GLU A 84 20.21 1.29 6.53
C GLU A 84 21.08 2.53 6.25
N ARG A 85 20.60 3.72 6.62
CA ARG A 85 21.30 4.99 6.35
C ARG A 85 22.56 5.19 7.20
N SER A 86 22.61 4.58 8.38
CA SER A 86 23.75 4.72 9.30
C SER A 86 25.02 4.02 8.82
N GLY A 87 24.98 3.27 7.70
CA GLY A 87 26.17 2.65 7.11
C GLY A 87 26.81 1.57 7.98
N VAL A 88 26.08 1.11 8.99
CA VAL A 88 26.46 -0.01 9.84
C VAL A 88 26.45 -1.29 9.01
N GLY A 89 27.40 -2.20 9.27
CA GLY A 89 27.54 -3.46 8.53
C GLY A 89 26.23 -4.24 8.50
N THR A 90 26.02 -5.10 7.50
CA THR A 90 24.75 -5.82 7.26
C THR A 90 24.24 -6.62 8.47
N ASP A 91 25.11 -6.95 9.43
CA ASP A 91 24.80 -7.63 10.69
C ASP A 91 24.07 -6.75 11.74
N GLU A 92 24.01 -5.42 11.54
CA GLU A 92 23.38 -4.47 12.48
C GLU A 92 22.07 -3.85 11.95
N LEU A 93 21.55 -4.35 10.83
CA LEU A 93 20.29 -3.83 10.27
C LEU A 93 19.12 -4.13 11.22
N TYR A 94 18.25 -3.13 11.40
CA TYR A 94 17.10 -3.25 12.27
C TYR A 94 16.06 -4.20 11.66
N ILE A 95 15.76 -5.28 12.38
CA ILE A 95 14.69 -6.21 12.03
C ILE A 95 13.37 -5.70 12.62
N PRO A 96 12.32 -5.49 11.80
CA PRO A 96 10.99 -5.13 12.27
C PRO A 96 10.46 -6.10 13.32
N THR A 97 9.99 -5.56 14.44
CA THR A 97 9.38 -6.34 15.54
C THR A 97 7.86 -6.47 15.40
N LEU A 98 7.28 -5.67 14.51
CA LEU A 98 5.85 -5.69 14.24
C LEU A 98 5.49 -6.94 13.44
N TRP A 99 4.77 -7.89 14.06
CA TRP A 99 4.51 -9.20 13.45
C TRP A 99 3.76 -9.15 12.10
N TYR A 100 2.95 -8.10 11.89
CA TYR A 100 2.22 -7.87 10.64
C TYR A 100 2.93 -6.87 9.70
N TYR A 101 4.22 -6.59 9.93
CA TYR A 101 5.00 -5.66 9.11
C TYR A 101 4.97 -6.05 7.64
N GLU A 102 5.29 -7.31 7.33
CA GLU A 102 5.31 -7.87 5.97
C GLU A 102 3.95 -7.73 5.26
N LEU A 103 2.85 -7.86 6.00
CA LEU A 103 1.50 -7.74 5.45
C LEU A 103 1.17 -6.30 4.99
N LEU A 104 1.88 -5.29 5.49
CA LEU A 104 1.68 -3.88 5.15
C LEU A 104 2.73 -3.31 4.19
N THR A 105 3.71 -4.11 3.75
CA THR A 105 4.77 -3.68 2.82
C THR A 105 4.23 -3.20 1.47
N PHE A 106 3.06 -3.68 1.04
CA PHE A 106 2.38 -3.18 -0.17
C PHE A 106 2.12 -1.67 -0.15
N LEU A 107 2.09 -1.05 1.04
CA LEU A 107 1.96 0.39 1.18
C LEU A 107 3.20 1.14 0.64
N LEU A 108 4.34 0.48 0.47
CA LEU A 108 5.57 1.05 -0.09
C LEU A 108 5.57 1.03 -1.63
N GLU A 109 4.81 0.13 -2.26
CA GLU A 109 4.73 -0.02 -3.73
C GLU A 109 4.26 1.26 -4.45
N GLN A 110 3.66 2.21 -3.71
CA GLN A 110 3.27 3.51 -4.26
C GLN A 110 4.43 4.51 -4.36
N GLU A 111 5.56 4.28 -3.67
CA GLU A 111 6.74 5.17 -3.65
C GLU A 111 7.70 4.87 -4.81
N GLU A 112 7.67 3.65 -5.36
CA GLU A 112 8.47 3.27 -6.53
C GLU A 112 8.12 4.16 -7.75
N PRO A 113 9.10 4.89 -8.33
CA PRO A 113 8.95 5.42 -9.67
C PRO A 113 8.88 4.22 -10.61
N LYS A 114 7.75 4.04 -11.30
CA LYS A 114 7.65 3.04 -12.37
C LYS A 114 8.84 3.26 -13.31
N PRO A 115 9.63 2.24 -13.68
CA PRO A 115 10.62 2.40 -14.72
C PRO A 115 9.87 2.91 -15.95
N SER A 116 10.29 4.09 -16.45
CA SER A 116 9.80 4.64 -17.70
C SER A 116 9.87 3.54 -18.73
N ARG A 117 8.71 3.14 -19.29
CA ARG A 117 8.68 2.32 -20.50
C ARG A 117 9.36 3.17 -21.58
N SER A 118 10.64 2.93 -21.81
CA SER A 118 11.33 3.46 -22.98
C SER A 118 10.66 2.87 -24.21
N THR A 119 9.81 3.66 -24.85
CA THR A 119 9.39 3.39 -26.23
C THR A 119 10.56 3.79 -27.12
N ILE A 120 11.53 2.89 -27.24
CA ILE A 120 12.43 2.86 -28.40
C ILE A 120 11.57 2.26 -29.51
N SER A 121 11.06 3.14 -30.37
CA SER A 121 10.68 2.76 -31.72
C SER A 121 11.88 3.08 -32.58
N ASP A 122 12.74 2.09 -32.77
CA ASP A 122 13.66 2.05 -33.90
C ASP A 122 12.83 1.77 -35.15
N ASP A 123 12.77 2.76 -36.04
CA ASP A 123 12.36 2.56 -37.43
C ASP A 123 13.39 3.32 -38.29
N GLU A 124 14.52 2.65 -38.53
CA GLU A 124 15.38 2.97 -39.67
C GLU A 124 14.72 2.42 -40.94
N GLY A 125 14.44 3.32 -41.88
CA GLY A 125 13.97 3.03 -43.22
C GLY A 125 14.47 4.10 -44.19
N ASP A 126 15.71 3.92 -44.65
CA ASP A 126 16.32 4.62 -45.79
C ASP A 126 15.66 4.13 -47.10
N ASP A 127 15.19 5.03 -47.98
CA ASP A 127 15.46 4.97 -49.43
C ASP A 127 14.89 6.21 -50.18
N VAL A 128 15.59 6.56 -51.25
CA VAL A 128 15.57 7.77 -52.07
C VAL A 128 14.45 7.86 -53.14
N GLN A 129 14.05 9.08 -53.56
CA GLN A 129 14.13 9.59 -54.95
C GLN A 129 13.33 10.91 -55.19
N GLU A 130 14.03 11.89 -55.78
CA GLU A 130 13.67 12.71 -56.97
C GLU A 130 12.17 12.88 -57.34
N VAL A 131 11.64 14.08 -57.62
CA VAL A 131 11.87 14.85 -58.85
C VAL A 131 11.28 16.27 -58.73
N SER A 132 11.98 17.23 -59.32
CA SER A 132 11.55 18.61 -59.60
C SER A 132 10.34 18.72 -60.53
N LYS A 133 9.43 19.66 -60.25
CA LYS A 133 8.98 20.64 -61.26
C LYS A 133 8.41 21.89 -60.62
#